data_AF-A0A329KNM1-F1
#
_entry.id   AF-A0A329KNM1-F1
#
_cell.length_a   1.000
_cell.length_b   1.000
_cell.length_c   1.000
_cell.angle_alpha   90.00
_cell.angle_beta   90.00
_cell.angle_gamma   90.00
#
_symmetry.space_group_name_H-M   'P 1'
#
loop_
_entity.id
_entity.type
_entity.pdbx_description
1 polymer ?
#
loop_
_entity_poly.entity_id
_entity_poly.type
_entity_poly.pdbx_seq_one_letter_code
_entity_poly.pdbx_strand_id
1 'polypeptide(L)'
;MEESKQLNSLVVRYQNGDKAVFGDIYEALAPMRNGWLAKASGRYLDDKATRLASFDDTLCDSLCRYNPDIGRFVGFLADNLRRANAKGYRNRNRKKLTCEVPDDPIYSDDDDGMTLLDTIADANPLPEEVVQKKRDHRQVISILLADQSAEVKRIAEHRPMYKTDNALAKALGVHHTVVKRTWSKIVARYDANRYGPISEYLA
;
A
#
# COMPACT_ATOMS: atom_id res chain seq x y z
N MET A 1 -35.91 13.14 -8.17
CA MET A 1 -35.95 13.52 -6.74
C MET A 1 -36.87 12.57 -5.96
N GLU A 2 -37.93 12.07 -6.60
CA GLU A 2 -38.79 10.98 -6.11
C GLU A 2 -38.03 9.69 -5.78
N GLU A 3 -37.19 9.19 -6.69
CA GLU A 3 -36.51 7.88 -6.54
C GLU A 3 -35.64 7.80 -5.28
N SER A 4 -34.98 8.90 -4.91
CA SER A 4 -34.14 8.94 -3.71
C SER A 4 -34.94 9.02 -2.42
N LYS A 5 -36.15 9.62 -2.44
CA LYS A 5 -37.08 9.61 -1.29
C LYS A 5 -37.71 8.23 -1.13
N GLN A 6 -38.05 7.57 -2.23
CA GLN A 6 -38.58 6.21 -2.24
C GLN A 6 -37.54 5.21 -1.71
N LEU A 7 -36.27 5.33 -2.10
CA LEU A 7 -35.21 4.48 -1.55
C LEU A 7 -35.04 4.68 -0.04
N ASN A 8 -35.09 5.93 0.43
CA ASN A 8 -35.00 6.22 1.86
C ASN A 8 -36.13 5.56 2.67
N SER A 9 -37.37 5.56 2.17
CA SER A 9 -38.49 4.92 2.87
C SER A 9 -38.38 3.39 2.87
N LEU A 10 -37.89 2.79 1.78
CA LEU A 10 -37.60 1.35 1.71
C LEU A 10 -36.54 0.95 2.74
N VAL A 11 -35.48 1.74 2.90
CA VAL A 11 -34.43 1.47 3.90
C VAL A 11 -34.97 1.55 5.33
N VAL A 12 -35.84 2.52 5.64
CA VAL A 12 -36.47 2.61 6.97
C VAL A 12 -37.39 1.40 7.22
N ARG A 13 -38.15 0.96 6.21
CA ARG A 13 -38.97 -0.27 6.32
C ARG A 13 -38.10 -1.51 6.58
N TYR A 14 -36.96 -1.62 5.91
CA TYR A 14 -36.00 -2.69 6.15
C TYR A 14 -35.46 -2.67 7.58
N GLN A 15 -35.12 -1.49 8.11
CA GLN A 15 -34.68 -1.33 9.51
C GLN A 15 -35.77 -1.71 10.53
N ASN A 16 -37.04 -1.47 10.19
CA ASN A 16 -38.19 -1.86 11.02
C ASN A 16 -38.47 -3.38 11.01
N GLY A 17 -37.68 -4.17 10.28
CA GLY A 17 -37.73 -5.63 10.28
C GLY A 17 -38.36 -6.28 9.04
N ASP A 18 -38.77 -5.48 8.05
CA ASP A 18 -39.32 -6.00 6.79
C ASP A 18 -38.19 -6.41 5.84
N LYS A 19 -37.76 -7.67 5.94
CA LYS A 19 -36.65 -8.22 5.15
C LYS A 19 -36.99 -8.41 3.67
N ALA A 20 -38.27 -8.47 3.31
CA ALA A 20 -38.70 -8.67 1.92
C ALA A 20 -38.32 -7.46 1.04
N VAL A 21 -38.22 -6.28 1.65
CA VAL A 21 -37.87 -5.01 0.99
C VAL A 21 -36.40 -4.95 0.55
N PHE A 22 -35.55 -5.88 1.03
CA PHE A 22 -34.14 -5.91 0.64
C PHE A 22 -33.96 -6.08 -0.88
N GLY A 23 -34.78 -6.93 -1.52
CA GLY A 23 -34.72 -7.14 -2.96
C GLY A 23 -34.95 -5.84 -3.74
N ASP A 24 -35.98 -5.10 -3.37
CA ASP A 24 -36.34 -3.82 -3.99
C ASP A 24 -35.24 -2.77 -3.80
N ILE A 25 -34.62 -2.71 -2.61
CA ILE A 25 -33.48 -1.84 -2.33
C ILE A 25 -32.30 -2.22 -3.22
N TYR A 26 -32.01 -3.52 -3.34
CA TYR A 26 -30.89 -4.03 -4.10
C TYR A 26 -31.05 -3.73 -5.60
N GLU A 27 -32.26 -3.89 -6.13
CA GLU A 27 -32.60 -3.58 -7.52
C GLU A 27 -32.53 -2.07 -7.79
N ALA A 28 -33.08 -1.23 -6.89
CA ALA A 28 -32.98 0.22 -7.00
C ALA A 28 -31.52 0.73 -6.99
N LEU A 29 -30.62 0.01 -6.34
CA LEU A 29 -29.18 0.33 -6.29
C LEU A 29 -28.38 -0.27 -7.45
N ALA A 30 -28.97 -1.11 -8.31
CA ALA A 30 -28.29 -1.73 -9.45
C ALA A 30 -27.51 -0.74 -10.36
N PRO A 31 -28.06 0.42 -10.78
CA PRO A 31 -27.31 1.37 -11.61
C PRO A 31 -26.11 1.96 -10.88
N MET A 32 -26.26 2.27 -9.59
CA MET A 32 -25.16 2.79 -8.75
C MET A 32 -24.08 1.72 -8.55
N ARG A 33 -24.47 0.48 -8.25
CA ARG A 33 -23.57 -0.67 -8.10
C ARG A 33 -22.76 -0.90 -9.37
N ASN A 34 -23.43 -0.98 -10.53
CA ASN A 34 -22.77 -1.25 -11.80
C ASN A 34 -21.77 -0.13 -12.16
N GLY A 35 -22.16 1.13 -11.97
CA GLY A 35 -21.27 2.28 -12.17
C GLY A 35 -20.09 2.31 -11.21
N TRP A 36 -20.30 1.89 -9.95
CA TRP A 36 -19.23 1.79 -8.97
C TRP A 36 -18.26 0.65 -9.29
N LEU A 37 -18.77 -0.54 -9.63
CA LEU A 37 -17.96 -1.70 -10.02
C LEU A 37 -17.04 -1.38 -11.20
N ALA A 38 -17.56 -0.69 -12.22
CA ALA A 38 -16.78 -0.26 -13.38
C ALA A 38 -15.65 0.73 -13.00
N LYS A 39 -15.91 1.66 -12.07
CA LYS A 39 -14.90 2.62 -11.59
C LYS A 39 -13.88 2.02 -10.62
N ALA A 40 -14.27 0.96 -9.92
CA ALA A 40 -13.41 0.27 -8.95
C ALA A 40 -12.37 -0.64 -9.62
N SER A 41 -12.62 -1.10 -10.86
CA SER A 41 -11.64 -1.89 -11.64
C SER A 41 -10.32 -1.14 -11.78
N GLY A 42 -9.22 -1.77 -11.37
CA GLY A 42 -7.85 -1.28 -11.59
C GLY A 42 -7.34 -0.25 -10.57
N ARG A 43 -8.20 0.39 -9.76
CA ARG A 43 -7.74 1.33 -8.72
C ARG A 43 -7.48 0.71 -7.36
N TYR A 44 -8.30 -0.26 -6.94
CA TYR A 44 -8.32 -0.71 -5.54
C TYR A 44 -8.47 -2.23 -5.37
N LEU A 45 -9.26 -2.88 -6.23
CA LEU A 45 -9.58 -4.31 -6.17
C LEU A 45 -9.62 -4.86 -7.61
N ASP A 46 -8.81 -5.88 -7.89
CA ASP A 46 -8.64 -6.39 -9.26
C ASP A 46 -9.77 -7.36 -9.62
N ASP A 47 -10.11 -8.26 -8.69
CA ASP A 47 -11.16 -9.26 -8.88
C ASP A 47 -12.58 -8.66 -8.77
N LYS A 48 -13.46 -9.10 -9.66
CA LYS A 48 -14.87 -8.67 -9.71
C LYS A 48 -15.67 -9.24 -8.55
N ALA A 49 -15.41 -10.50 -8.15
CA ALA A 49 -16.14 -11.12 -7.04
C ALA A 49 -15.80 -10.42 -5.71
N THR A 50 -14.52 -10.11 -5.50
CA THR A 50 -14.06 -9.34 -4.34
C THR A 50 -14.69 -7.94 -4.27
N ARG A 51 -14.84 -7.26 -5.42
CA ARG A 51 -15.53 -5.97 -5.49
C ARG A 51 -17.00 -6.07 -5.14
N LEU A 52 -17.68 -7.10 -5.63
CA LEU A 52 -19.09 -7.35 -5.33
C LEU A 52 -19.29 -7.62 -3.85
N ALA A 53 -18.48 -8.51 -3.25
CA ALA A 53 -18.52 -8.79 -1.83
C ALA A 53 -18.29 -7.52 -0.99
N SER A 54 -17.31 -6.68 -1.35
CA SER A 54 -17.09 -5.41 -0.66
C SER A 54 -18.28 -4.45 -0.79
N PHE A 55 -18.99 -4.46 -1.91
CA PHE A 55 -20.20 -3.66 -2.07
C PHE A 55 -21.31 -4.18 -1.15
N ASP A 56 -21.57 -5.49 -1.19
CA ASP A 56 -22.62 -6.13 -0.40
C ASP A 56 -22.38 -5.95 1.12
N ASP A 57 -21.14 -6.12 1.58
CA ASP A 57 -20.75 -5.88 2.98
C ASP A 57 -21.03 -4.43 3.40
N THR A 58 -20.63 -3.46 2.57
CA THR A 58 -20.87 -2.04 2.87
C THR A 58 -22.33 -1.66 2.78
N LEU A 59 -23.11 -2.31 1.92
CA LEU A 59 -24.55 -2.10 1.82
C LEU A 59 -25.21 -2.58 3.12
N CYS A 60 -24.92 -3.80 3.56
CA CYS A 60 -25.42 -4.34 4.82
C CYS A 60 -25.05 -3.46 6.02
N ASP A 61 -23.78 -3.05 6.13
CA ASP A 61 -23.34 -2.16 7.21
C ASP A 61 -24.03 -0.79 7.14
N SER A 62 -24.24 -0.26 5.93
CA SER A 62 -24.93 1.01 5.72
C SER A 62 -26.42 0.92 6.06
N LEU A 63 -27.09 -0.18 5.74
CA LEU A 63 -28.49 -0.40 6.09
C LEU A 63 -28.69 -0.46 7.61
N CYS A 64 -27.76 -1.06 8.35
CA CYS A 64 -27.84 -1.10 9.81
C CYS A 64 -27.55 0.25 10.47
N ARG A 65 -26.70 1.09 9.86
CA ARG A 65 -26.23 2.35 10.47
C ARG A 65 -26.90 3.60 9.94
N TYR A 66 -27.73 3.47 8.91
CA TYR A 66 -28.35 4.61 8.28
C TYR A 66 -29.30 5.32 9.26
N ASN A 67 -29.15 6.63 9.36
CA ASN A 67 -30.07 7.49 10.09
C ASN A 67 -30.82 8.38 9.08
N PRO A 68 -32.16 8.29 9.01
CA PRO A 68 -32.97 9.09 8.08
C PRO A 68 -32.86 10.60 8.28
N ASP A 69 -32.50 11.06 9.49
CA ASP A 69 -32.43 12.50 9.81
C ASP A 69 -31.18 13.19 9.21
N ILE A 70 -30.15 12.40 8.88
CA ILE A 70 -28.85 12.93 8.44
C ILE A 70 -28.85 13.23 6.92
N GLY A 71 -29.74 12.62 6.14
CA GLY A 71 -29.87 12.94 4.71
C GLY A 71 -30.35 11.79 3.82
N ARG A 72 -29.73 11.66 2.65
CA ARG A 72 -30.10 10.66 1.62
C ARG A 72 -29.23 9.42 1.71
N PHE A 73 -29.85 8.24 1.69
CA PHE A 73 -29.15 6.96 1.77
C PHE A 73 -28.08 6.79 0.68
N VAL A 74 -28.38 7.18 -0.56
CA VAL A 74 -27.45 7.07 -1.70
C VAL A 74 -26.12 7.81 -1.42
N GLY A 75 -26.19 9.01 -0.84
CA GLY A 75 -25.00 9.79 -0.51
C GLY A 75 -24.20 9.14 0.61
N PHE A 76 -24.89 8.69 1.66
CA PHE A 76 -24.29 7.97 2.78
C PHE A 76 -23.58 6.69 2.32
N LEU A 77 -24.24 5.89 1.47
CA LEU A 77 -23.68 4.67 0.90
C LEU A 77 -22.46 4.98 0.01
N ALA A 78 -22.52 6.02 -0.82
CA ALA A 78 -21.40 6.42 -1.67
C ALA A 78 -20.16 6.80 -0.86
N ASP A 79 -20.33 7.52 0.25
CA ASP A 79 -19.23 7.87 1.14
C ASP A 79 -18.66 6.65 1.88
N ASN A 80 -19.53 5.74 2.33
CA ASN A 80 -19.10 4.49 2.97
C ASN A 80 -18.32 3.60 1.99
N LEU A 81 -18.78 3.47 0.75
CA LEU A 81 -18.08 2.77 -0.32
C LEU A 81 -16.70 3.38 -0.61
N ARG A 82 -16.59 4.72 -0.62
CA ARG A 82 -15.31 5.41 -0.78
C ARG A 82 -14.33 5.08 0.36
N ARG A 83 -14.82 5.06 1.60
CA ARG A 83 -14.02 4.70 2.79
C ARG A 83 -13.61 3.22 2.76
N ALA A 84 -14.52 2.34 2.36
CA ALA A 84 -14.25 0.90 2.24
C ALA A 84 -13.16 0.63 1.19
N ASN A 85 -13.21 1.29 0.02
CA ASN A 85 -12.15 1.21 -0.98
C ASN A 85 -10.79 1.66 -0.44
N ALA A 86 -10.75 2.80 0.27
CA ALA A 86 -9.51 3.29 0.87
C ALA A 86 -8.94 2.31 1.92
N LYS A 87 -9.82 1.66 2.70
CA LYS A 87 -9.44 0.62 3.66
C LYS A 87 -8.88 -0.62 2.94
N GLY A 88 -9.55 -1.10 1.89
CA GLY A 88 -9.11 -2.23 1.08
C GLY A 88 -7.73 -1.99 0.48
N TYR A 89 -7.50 -0.80 -0.10
CA TYR A 89 -6.21 -0.39 -0.65
C TYR A 89 -5.09 -0.39 0.40
N ARG A 90 -5.34 0.20 1.58
CA ARG A 90 -4.37 0.21 2.68
C ARG A 90 -4.02 -1.19 3.16
N ASN A 91 -5.03 -2.06 3.28
CA ASN A 91 -4.82 -3.44 3.72
C ASN A 91 -4.05 -4.26 2.67
N ARG A 92 -4.31 -4.04 1.37
CA ARG A 92 -3.54 -4.64 0.28
C ARG A 92 -2.08 -4.22 0.35
N ASN A 93 -1.80 -2.91 0.41
CA ASN A 93 -0.42 -2.42 0.47
C ASN A 93 0.32 -2.97 1.71
N ARG A 94 -0.37 -3.07 2.85
CA ARG A 94 0.19 -3.70 4.05
C ARG A 94 0.51 -5.17 3.83
N LYS A 95 -0.40 -5.94 3.22
CA LYS A 95 -0.16 -7.37 2.93
C LYS A 95 0.99 -7.60 1.95
N LYS A 96 1.15 -6.74 0.94
CA LYS A 96 2.31 -6.78 0.04
C LYS A 96 3.62 -6.59 0.79
N LEU A 97 3.64 -5.65 1.75
CA LEU A 97 4.80 -5.38 2.59
C LEU A 97 5.12 -6.53 3.58
N THR A 98 4.19 -7.44 3.86
CA THR A 98 4.36 -8.48 4.87
C THR A 98 4.37 -9.91 4.35
N CYS A 99 3.92 -10.17 3.11
CA CYS A 99 3.64 -11.54 2.64
C CYS A 99 4.01 -11.85 1.18
N GLU A 100 4.76 -11.00 0.46
CA GLU A 100 5.30 -11.41 -0.84
C GLU A 100 6.57 -12.26 -0.62
N VAL A 101 6.38 -13.55 -0.33
CA VAL A 101 7.37 -14.59 -0.65
C VAL A 101 7.26 -14.81 -2.16
N PRO A 102 8.36 -14.74 -2.94
CA PRO A 102 8.29 -15.03 -4.37
C PRO A 102 7.82 -16.47 -4.61
N ASP A 103 6.71 -16.63 -5.35
CA ASP A 103 6.26 -17.91 -5.92
C ASP A 103 7.14 -18.29 -7.13
N ASP A 104 8.45 -18.36 -6.94
CA ASP A 104 9.31 -19.00 -7.94
C ASP A 104 9.29 -20.51 -7.65
N PRO A 105 8.82 -21.37 -8.57
CA PRO A 105 9.10 -22.79 -8.47
C PRO A 105 10.61 -22.94 -8.65
N ILE A 106 11.30 -23.24 -7.56
CA ILE A 106 12.68 -23.71 -7.59
C ILE A 106 12.66 -25.06 -8.31
N TYR A 107 12.77 -25.03 -9.64
CA TYR A 107 13.37 -26.15 -10.37
C TYR A 107 14.87 -26.03 -10.14
N SER A 108 15.34 -26.60 -9.03
CA SER A 108 16.72 -27.08 -8.93
C SER A 108 16.68 -28.55 -9.34
N ASP A 109 16.98 -28.80 -10.61
CA ASP A 109 17.64 -30.04 -10.98
C ASP A 109 19.06 -29.97 -10.39
N ASP A 110 19.54 -31.09 -9.90
CA ASP A 110 20.79 -31.32 -9.13
C ASP A 110 20.78 -31.01 -7.62
N ASP A 111 20.61 -32.11 -6.88
CA ASP A 111 21.55 -32.61 -5.85
C ASP A 111 21.90 -31.71 -4.67
N ASP A 112 21.11 -31.80 -3.60
CA ASP A 112 21.52 -32.36 -2.31
C ASP A 112 20.45 -32.00 -1.26
N GLY A 113 19.96 -33.02 -0.55
CA GLY A 113 18.89 -32.86 0.42
C GLY A 113 19.28 -31.99 1.62
N MET A 114 18.88 -30.72 1.60
CA MET A 114 18.93 -29.85 2.77
C MET A 114 17.52 -29.65 3.33
N THR A 115 17.27 -30.24 4.50
CA THR A 115 16.02 -30.09 5.24
C THR A 115 15.92 -28.70 5.88
N LEU A 116 14.69 -28.24 6.10
CA LEU A 116 14.28 -26.96 6.70
C LEU A 116 14.84 -26.68 8.12
N LEU A 117 15.71 -27.56 8.64
CA LEU A 117 16.36 -27.45 9.95
C LEU A 117 17.79 -26.88 9.89
N ASP A 118 18.43 -26.83 8.71
CA ASP A 118 19.80 -26.32 8.56
C ASP A 118 19.88 -24.79 8.37
N THR A 119 18.74 -24.08 8.38
CA THR A 119 18.67 -22.62 8.19
C THR A 119 18.80 -21.79 9.46
N ILE A 120 19.29 -22.35 10.57
CA ILE A 120 19.78 -21.52 11.69
C ILE A 120 21.22 -21.12 11.34
N ALA A 121 21.34 -20.16 10.42
CA ALA A 121 22.59 -19.48 10.17
C ALA A 121 23.09 -18.87 11.49
N ASP A 122 24.34 -19.19 11.80
CA ASP A 122 25.09 -18.83 13.00
C ASP A 122 24.79 -17.40 13.49
N ALA A 123 24.25 -17.28 14.70
CA ALA A 123 23.73 -16.03 15.25
C ALA A 123 24.83 -15.01 15.63
N ASN A 124 26.09 -15.25 15.25
CA ASN A 124 27.21 -14.33 15.45
C ASN A 124 28.24 -14.47 14.31
N PRO A 125 28.08 -13.75 13.18
CA PRO A 125 29.17 -13.66 12.22
C PRO A 125 30.40 -13.01 12.87
N LEU A 126 31.57 -13.60 12.64
CA LEU A 126 32.85 -13.09 13.13
C LEU A 126 33.01 -11.60 12.75
N PRO A 127 33.58 -10.75 13.63
CA PRO A 127 33.66 -9.30 13.41
C PRO A 127 34.29 -8.91 12.06
N GLU A 128 35.25 -9.71 11.58
CA GLU A 128 36.00 -9.45 10.35
C GLU A 128 35.15 -9.59 9.08
N GLU A 129 34.21 -10.56 9.03
CA GLU A 129 33.33 -10.74 7.87
C GLU A 129 32.28 -9.63 7.77
N VAL A 130 31.77 -9.16 8.91
CA VAL A 130 30.85 -8.01 8.97
C VAL A 130 31.56 -6.73 8.52
N VAL A 131 32.82 -6.54 8.93
CA VAL A 131 33.63 -5.39 8.54
C VAL A 131 33.95 -5.42 7.03
N GLN A 132 34.26 -6.60 6.48
CA GLN A 132 34.55 -6.73 5.05
C GLN A 132 33.31 -6.49 4.18
N LYS A 133 32.15 -7.07 4.52
CA LYS A 133 30.87 -6.81 3.82
C LYS A 133 30.49 -5.33 3.83
N LYS A 134 30.67 -4.64 4.98
CA LYS A 134 30.44 -3.19 5.08
C LYS A 134 31.38 -2.37 4.20
N ARG A 135 32.64 -2.79 4.07
CA ARG A 135 33.64 -2.13 3.21
C ARG A 135 33.28 -2.24 1.73
N ASP A 136 32.87 -3.42 1.29
CA ASP A 136 32.45 -3.67 -0.09
C ASP A 136 31.17 -2.89 -0.44
N HIS A 137 30.22 -2.80 0.50
CA HIS A 137 28.98 -2.04 0.29
C HIS A 137 29.21 -0.52 0.23
N ARG A 138 30.16 0.02 1.02
CA ARG A 138 30.58 1.42 0.91
C ARG A 138 31.24 1.72 -0.44
N GLN A 139 31.98 0.77 -1.01
CA GLN A 139 32.53 0.91 -2.36
C GLN A 139 31.43 0.95 -3.42
N VAL A 140 30.39 0.13 -3.32
CA VAL A 140 29.23 0.17 -4.23
C VAL A 140 28.55 1.55 -4.22
N ILE A 141 28.33 2.13 -3.04
CA ILE A 141 27.78 3.50 -2.92
C ILE A 141 28.72 4.54 -3.52
N SER A 142 30.03 4.40 -3.31
CA SER A 142 31.02 5.31 -3.89
C SER A 142 31.01 5.27 -5.42
N ILE A 143 30.82 4.10 -6.03
CA ILE A 143 30.71 3.91 -7.48
C ILE A 143 29.39 4.51 -7.99
N LEU A 144 28.26 4.24 -7.31
CA LEU A 144 26.95 4.81 -7.64
C LEU A 144 26.94 6.34 -7.62
N LEU A 145 27.72 6.94 -6.71
CA LEU A 145 27.86 8.38 -6.57
C LEU A 145 28.91 8.97 -7.51
N ALA A 146 29.90 8.21 -8.00
CA ALA A 146 31.02 8.71 -8.78
C ALA A 146 30.59 9.58 -9.98
N ASP A 147 29.62 9.09 -10.75
CA ASP A 147 29.10 9.73 -11.97
C ASP A 147 28.00 10.78 -11.72
N GLN A 148 27.69 11.08 -10.45
CA GLN A 148 26.63 12.02 -10.10
C GLN A 148 27.14 13.45 -9.93
N SER A 149 26.23 14.42 -10.09
CA SER A 149 26.53 15.83 -9.85
C SER A 149 26.90 16.09 -8.38
N ALA A 150 27.69 17.14 -8.14
CA ALA A 150 28.14 17.54 -6.80
C ALA A 150 26.98 17.76 -5.81
N GLU A 151 25.82 18.20 -6.31
CA GLU A 151 24.60 18.37 -5.50
C GLU A 151 24.04 17.04 -5.00
N VAL A 152 24.05 16.00 -5.83
CA VAL A 152 23.57 14.65 -5.49
C VAL A 152 24.47 14.03 -4.42
N LYS A 153 25.79 14.20 -4.55
CA LYS A 153 26.80 13.75 -3.58
C LYS A 153 26.58 14.42 -2.22
N ARG A 154 26.42 15.75 -2.21
CA ARG A 154 26.12 16.51 -0.98
C ARG A 154 24.83 16.06 -0.30
N ILE A 155 23.76 15.82 -1.08
CA ILE A 155 22.48 15.32 -0.53
C ILE A 155 22.65 13.92 0.07
N ALA A 156 23.39 13.02 -0.58
CA ALA A 156 23.62 11.66 -0.09
C ALA A 156 24.45 11.65 1.20
N GLU A 157 25.51 12.45 1.27
CA GLU A 157 26.40 12.57 2.44
C GLU A 157 25.69 13.14 3.67
N HIS A 158 24.81 14.13 3.49
CA HIS A 158 24.13 14.79 4.60
C HIS A 158 22.81 14.11 4.98
N ARG A 159 22.28 13.20 4.15
CA ARG A 159 21.05 12.43 4.42
C ARG A 159 21.00 11.77 5.80
N PRO A 160 22.00 10.99 6.25
CA PRO A 160 21.95 10.31 7.55
C PRO A 160 21.82 11.27 8.75
N MET A 161 22.29 12.51 8.60
CA MET A 161 22.26 13.52 9.66
C MET A 161 20.85 14.10 9.90
N TYR A 162 19.93 13.94 8.95
CA TYR A 162 18.60 14.56 9.01
C TYR A 162 17.48 13.54 8.78
N LYS A 163 16.59 13.42 9.78
CA LYS A 163 15.44 12.50 9.75
C LYS A 163 14.37 12.87 8.70
N THR A 164 14.33 14.12 8.23
CA THR A 164 13.30 14.60 7.30
C THR A 164 13.90 15.33 6.10
N ASP A 165 13.26 15.17 4.94
CA ASP A 165 13.63 15.87 3.70
C ASP A 165 13.64 17.39 3.89
N ASN A 166 12.70 17.91 4.68
CA ASN A 166 12.59 19.35 4.97
C ASN A 166 13.76 19.88 5.81
N ALA A 167 14.27 19.09 6.76
CA ALA A 167 15.43 19.49 7.57
C ALA A 167 16.72 19.49 6.73
N LEU A 168 16.90 18.45 5.90
CA LEU A 168 18.01 18.36 4.94
C LEU A 168 17.96 19.50 3.91
N ALA A 169 16.76 19.81 3.40
CA ALA A 169 16.52 20.90 2.46
C ALA A 169 16.90 22.27 3.05
N LYS A 170 16.51 22.54 4.30
CA LYS A 170 16.88 23.76 5.01
C LYS A 170 18.40 23.86 5.25
N ALA A 171 19.04 22.76 5.59
CA ALA A 171 20.48 22.72 5.83
C ALA A 171 21.30 22.95 4.55
N LEU A 172 20.84 22.41 3.42
CA LEU A 172 21.51 22.53 2.12
C LEU A 172 21.10 23.78 1.33
N GLY A 173 20.11 24.54 1.79
CA GLY A 173 19.59 25.71 1.06
C GLY A 173 18.84 25.36 -0.23
N VAL A 174 18.31 24.13 -0.35
CA VAL A 174 17.63 23.64 -1.55
C VAL A 174 16.15 23.42 -1.27
N HIS A 175 15.28 23.55 -2.26
CA HIS A 175 13.86 23.23 -2.10
C HIS A 175 13.65 21.74 -1.78
N HIS A 176 12.80 21.41 -0.81
CA HIS A 176 12.57 20.04 -0.33
C HIS A 176 12.14 19.05 -1.44
N THR A 177 11.41 19.51 -2.45
CA THR A 177 11.05 18.69 -3.62
C THR A 177 12.27 18.23 -4.42
N VAL A 178 13.33 19.05 -4.48
CA VAL A 178 14.59 18.67 -5.14
C VAL A 178 15.20 17.52 -4.35
N VAL A 179 15.44 17.71 -3.05
CA VAL A 179 15.97 16.67 -2.15
C VAL A 179 15.21 15.35 -2.29
N LYS A 180 13.88 15.40 -2.26
CA LYS A 180 13.02 14.21 -2.43
C LYS A 180 13.24 13.53 -3.78
N ARG A 181 13.21 14.29 -4.88
CA ARG A 181 13.41 13.75 -6.24
C ARG A 181 14.81 13.15 -6.41
N THR A 182 15.83 13.83 -5.91
CA THR A 182 17.22 13.38 -6.01
C THR A 182 17.40 12.09 -5.21
N TRP A 183 16.88 12.04 -3.99
CA TRP A 183 16.95 10.85 -3.14
C TRP A 183 16.22 9.66 -3.76
N SER A 184 15.01 9.86 -4.32
CA SER A 184 14.30 8.80 -5.03
C SER A 184 15.07 8.24 -6.22
N LYS A 185 15.83 9.08 -6.95
CA LYS A 185 16.68 8.62 -8.06
C LYS A 185 17.87 7.76 -7.58
N ILE A 186 18.48 8.12 -6.45
CA ILE A 186 19.57 7.34 -5.86
C ILE A 186 19.06 5.98 -5.41
N VAL A 187 17.94 5.97 -4.67
CA VAL A 187 17.31 4.72 -4.19
C VAL A 187 16.88 3.83 -5.35
N ALA A 188 16.34 4.39 -6.44
CA ALA A 188 15.93 3.61 -7.60
C ALA A 188 17.09 2.91 -8.33
N ARG A 189 18.32 3.42 -8.19
CA ARG A 189 19.53 2.79 -8.76
C ARG A 189 20.20 1.82 -7.80
N TYR A 190 19.78 1.82 -6.55
CA TYR A 190 20.35 1.00 -5.50
C TYR A 190 19.46 -0.22 -5.26
N ASP A 191 20.05 -1.40 -5.42
CA ASP A 191 19.34 -2.66 -5.18
C ASP A 191 19.29 -2.96 -3.68
N ALA A 192 18.23 -2.51 -3.02
CA ALA A 192 18.03 -2.73 -1.59
C ALA A 192 17.84 -4.20 -1.22
N ASN A 193 17.43 -5.07 -2.17
CA ASN A 193 17.27 -6.50 -1.91
C ASN A 193 18.62 -7.19 -1.82
N ARG A 194 19.57 -6.77 -2.66
CA ARG A 194 20.92 -7.33 -2.68
C ARG A 194 21.85 -6.76 -1.61
N TYR A 195 21.69 -5.47 -1.28
CA TYR A 195 22.66 -4.75 -0.44
C TYR A 195 22.08 -4.29 0.91
N GLY A 196 20.80 -4.51 1.20
CA GLY A 196 20.14 -4.01 2.42
C GLY A 196 19.75 -2.53 2.30
N PRO A 197 19.35 -1.84 3.39
CA PRO A 197 18.92 -0.45 3.30
C PRO A 197 20.11 0.53 3.20
N ILE A 198 20.07 1.43 2.20
CA ILE A 198 21.14 2.41 1.92
C ILE A 198 21.50 3.31 3.12
N SER A 199 20.55 3.52 4.04
CA SER A 199 20.75 4.33 5.25
C SER A 199 21.77 3.74 6.22
N GLU A 200 21.96 2.42 6.22
CA GLU A 200 22.92 1.76 7.13
C GLU A 200 24.38 1.96 6.70
N TYR A 201 24.60 2.32 5.43
CA TYR A 201 25.93 2.43 4.85
C TYR A 201 26.44 3.86 4.69
N LEU A 202 25.53 4.84 4.79
CA LEU A 202 25.85 6.26 4.77
C LEU A 202 26.17 6.83 6.16
N ALA A 203 25.98 6.04 7.23
CA ALA A 203 26.30 6.42 8.62
C ALA A 203 27.80 6.33 8.94
#